data_AF-A0A662ELE8-F1
#
_entry.id   AF-A0A662ELE8-F1
#
_cell.length_a   1.000
_cell.length_b   1.000
_cell.length_c   1.000
_cell.angle_alpha   90.00
_cell.angle_beta   90.00
_cell.angle_gamma   90.00
#
_symmetry.space_group_name_H-M   'P 1'
#
loop_
_entity.id
_entity.type
_entity.pdbx_description
1 polymer ?
#
loop_
_entity_poly.entity_id
_entity_poly.type
_entity_poly.pdbx_seq_one_letter_code
_entity_poly.pdbx_strand_id
1 'polypeptide(L)'
;MGEGKVGLSSLKGRHFVDALDLSQAEYDLLFSLAEDIMESPQDYAHCCSGKLLATLFYEPSTRTRLSFEAAMLRLGGRVITVADASTSSVA
;
A
#
# COMPACT_ATOMS: atom_id res chain seq x y z
N MET A 1 17.12 -21.52 19.31
CA MET A 1 15.67 -21.30 19.23
C MET A 1 15.44 -20.66 17.87
N GLY A 2 15.00 -21.42 16.86
CA GLY A 2 15.03 -20.96 15.47
C GLY A 2 13.91 -19.96 15.20
N GLU A 3 14.26 -18.72 14.90
CA GLU A 3 13.31 -17.78 14.30
C GLU A 3 12.91 -18.35 12.93
N GLY A 4 11.66 -18.79 12.80
CA GLY A 4 11.10 -19.15 11.50
C GLY A 4 11.19 -17.89 10.62
N LYS A 5 11.93 -17.98 9.51
CA LYS A 5 12.14 -16.84 8.61
C LYS A 5 10.80 -16.23 8.23
N VAL A 6 10.53 -15.03 8.72
CA VAL A 6 9.41 -14.21 8.28
C VAL A 6 9.69 -13.87 6.81
N GLY A 7 8.69 -14.05 5.95
CA GLY A 7 8.80 -13.72 4.53
C GLY A 7 7.62 -12.86 4.11
N LEU A 8 7.74 -12.13 3.00
CA LEU A 8 6.71 -11.21 2.48
C LEU A 8 5.31 -11.83 2.37
N SER A 9 5.21 -13.16 2.21
CA SER A 9 3.94 -13.87 2.23
C SER A 9 3.16 -13.73 3.54
N SER A 10 3.82 -13.45 4.67
CA SER A 10 3.17 -13.21 5.96
C SER A 10 2.33 -11.93 5.99
N LEU A 11 2.60 -10.98 5.09
CA LEU A 11 1.87 -9.71 4.99
C LEU A 11 0.63 -9.81 4.08
N LYS A 12 0.54 -10.86 3.26
CA LYS A 12 -0.52 -10.98 2.25
C LYS A 12 -1.89 -11.06 2.92
N GLY A 13 -2.78 -10.13 2.56
CA GLY A 13 -4.17 -10.09 3.04
C GLY A 13 -4.34 -9.45 4.42
N ARG A 14 -3.27 -8.92 5.03
CA ARG A 14 -3.36 -8.18 6.28
C ARG A 14 -3.70 -6.72 6.04
N HIS A 15 -4.38 -6.13 7.02
CA HIS A 15 -4.57 -4.68 7.11
C HIS A 15 -3.40 -4.06 7.87
N PHE A 16 -3.06 -2.82 7.53
CA PHE A 16 -2.10 -1.99 8.26
C PHE A 16 -2.86 -0.75 8.75
N VAL A 17 -3.25 -0.76 10.02
CA VAL A 17 -4.10 0.26 10.65
C VAL A 17 -3.30 1.03 11.69
N ASP A 18 -2.43 0.34 12.42
CA ASP A 18 -1.54 0.92 13.44
C ASP A 18 -0.07 0.60 13.15
N ALA A 19 0.83 1.49 13.53
CA ALA A 19 2.27 1.27 13.37
C ALA A 19 2.77 0.08 14.19
N LEU A 20 2.05 -0.36 15.22
CA LEU A 20 2.37 -1.53 16.03
C LEU A 20 1.86 -2.85 15.43
N ASP A 21 1.13 -2.80 14.31
CA ASP A 21 0.62 -4.01 13.63
C ASP A 21 1.74 -4.88 13.05
N LEU A 22 2.91 -4.30 12.80
CA LEU A 22 4.06 -4.98 12.22
C LEU A 22 5.18 -5.13 13.24
N SER A 23 5.80 -6.31 13.26
CA SER A 23 7.04 -6.55 14.01
C SER A 23 8.23 -5.88 13.33
N GLN A 24 9.35 -5.71 14.06
CA GLN A 24 10.59 -5.18 13.50
C GLN A 24 11.04 -5.95 12.26
N ALA A 25 11.02 -7.29 12.30
CA ALA A 25 11.39 -8.11 11.17
C ALA A 25 10.49 -7.90 9.94
N GLU A 26 9.21 -7.58 10.13
CA GLU A 26 8.29 -7.26 9.04
C GLU A 26 8.53 -5.88 8.46
N TYR A 27 8.92 -4.91 9.30
CA TYR A 27 9.39 -3.62 8.84
C TYR A 27 10.66 -3.73 8.01
N ASP A 28 11.62 -4.54 8.44
CA ASP A 28 12.85 -4.77 7.69
C ASP A 28 12.54 -5.34 6.29
N LEU A 29 11.62 -6.31 6.19
CA LEU A 29 11.15 -6.84 4.90
C LEU A 29 10.44 -5.78 4.05
N LEU A 30 9.61 -4.93 4.66
CA LEU A 30 8.88 -3.87 3.95
C LEU A 30 9.84 -2.82 3.40
N PHE A 31 10.86 -2.43 4.17
CA PHE A 31 11.86 -1.47 3.73
C PHE A 31 12.77 -2.04 2.65
N SER A 32 13.21 -3.29 2.77
CA SER A 32 13.95 -3.94 1.68
C SER A 32 13.14 -3.99 0.38
N LEU A 33 11.85 -4.34 0.45
CA LEU A 33 10.99 -4.29 -0.74
C LEU A 33 10.85 -2.86 -1.31
N ALA A 34 10.77 -1.85 -0.45
CA ALA A 34 10.71 -0.47 -0.90
C ALA A 34 12.00 -0.04 -1.62
N GLU A 35 13.16 -0.43 -1.10
CA GLU A 35 14.47 -0.23 -1.75
C GLU A 35 14.53 -0.94 -3.11
N ASP A 36 14.13 -2.21 -3.18
CA ASP A 36 14.10 -2.97 -4.44
C ASP A 36 13.22 -2.30 -5.51
N ILE A 37 12.02 -1.81 -5.12
CA ILE A 37 11.12 -1.08 -6.03
C ILE A 37 11.75 0.24 -6.49
N MET A 38 12.47 0.95 -5.62
CA MET A 38 13.14 2.20 -5.97
C MET A 38 14.29 1.97 -6.95
N GLU A 39 15.07 0.90 -6.76
CA GLU A 39 16.19 0.56 -7.63
C GLU A 39 15.73 0.02 -8.99
N SER A 40 14.67 -0.79 -9.01
CA SER A 40 14.21 -1.50 -10.21
C SER A 40 12.71 -1.33 -10.45
N PRO A 41 12.19 -0.10 -10.64
CA PRO A 41 10.74 0.15 -10.69
C PRO A 41 10.03 -0.54 -11.86
N GLN A 42 10.74 -0.84 -12.95
CA GLN A 42 10.17 -1.54 -14.11
C GLN A 42 9.79 -2.99 -13.79
N ASP A 43 10.51 -3.64 -12.86
CA ASP A 43 10.23 -5.02 -12.46
C ASP A 43 8.89 -5.14 -11.71
N TYR A 44 8.42 -4.02 -11.14
CA TYR A 44 7.18 -3.95 -10.36
C TYR A 44 6.03 -3.25 -11.10
N ALA A 45 6.27 -2.75 -12.32
CA ALA A 45 5.32 -1.92 -13.07
C ALA A 45 3.97 -2.60 -13.37
N HIS A 46 3.90 -3.93 -13.21
CA HIS A 46 2.71 -4.72 -13.46
C HIS A 46 2.20 -5.50 -12.23
N CYS A 47 2.79 -5.33 -11.05
CA CYS A 47 2.44 -6.08 -9.84
C CYS A 47 0.97 -5.91 -9.41
N CYS A 48 0.34 -4.78 -9.76
CA CYS A 48 -1.05 -4.48 -9.48
C CYS A 48 -1.95 -4.53 -10.73
N SER A 49 -1.49 -5.13 -11.84
CA SER A 49 -2.31 -5.27 -13.05
C SER A 49 -3.63 -6.00 -12.76
N GLY A 50 -4.73 -5.43 -13.25
CA GLY A 50 -6.08 -5.95 -13.00
C GLY A 50 -6.62 -5.72 -11.58
N LYS A 51 -5.88 -4.99 -10.73
CA LYS A 51 -6.35 -4.58 -9.40
C LYS A 51 -6.92 -3.16 -9.42
N LEU A 52 -7.91 -2.93 -8.57
CA LEU A 52 -8.56 -1.64 -8.38
C LEU A 52 -8.40 -1.21 -6.91
N LEU A 53 -7.83 -0.04 -6.68
CA LEU A 53 -7.71 0.60 -5.37
C LEU A 53 -8.83 1.62 -5.21
N ALA A 54 -9.57 1.54 -4.10
CA ALA A 54 -10.48 2.60 -3.68
C ALA A 54 -9.81 3.47 -2.61
N THR A 55 -9.77 4.77 -2.82
CA THR A 55 -9.24 5.72 -1.82
C THR A 55 -10.39 6.51 -1.20
N LEU A 56 -10.49 6.47 0.14
CA LEU A 56 -11.50 7.14 0.94
C LEU A 56 -10.81 8.15 1.86
N PHE A 57 -10.88 9.43 1.50
CA PHE A 57 -10.31 10.53 2.29
C PHE A 57 -11.45 11.40 2.82
N TYR A 58 -11.78 11.26 4.11
CA TYR A 58 -12.88 11.98 4.74
C TYR A 58 -12.52 13.43 5.10
N GLU A 59 -11.23 13.72 5.20
CA GLU A 59 -10.68 15.05 5.43
C GLU A 59 -9.67 15.41 4.32
N PRO A 60 -9.48 16.71 4.00
CA PRO A 60 -8.53 17.13 2.97
C PRO A 60 -7.09 16.65 3.26
N SER A 61 -6.58 15.73 2.45
CA SER A 61 -5.20 15.23 2.55
C SER A 61 -4.59 14.95 1.17
N THR A 62 -4.36 16.02 0.41
CA THR A 62 -3.91 15.94 -0.99
C THR A 62 -2.61 15.15 -1.17
N ARG A 63 -1.62 15.35 -0.28
CA ARG A 63 -0.32 14.67 -0.41
C ARG A 63 -0.43 13.17 -0.23
N THR A 64 -1.15 12.72 0.80
CA THR A 64 -1.36 11.31 1.07
C THR A 64 -2.22 10.68 -0.01
N ARG A 65 -3.30 11.33 -0.44
CA ARG A 65 -4.12 10.83 -1.54
C ARG A 65 -3.30 10.61 -2.80
N LEU A 66 -2.61 11.65 -3.27
CA LEU A 66 -1.84 11.55 -4.50
C LEU A 66 -0.68 10.54 -4.42
N SER A 67 -0.07 10.33 -3.25
CA SER A 67 0.99 9.31 -3.12
C SER A 67 0.44 7.88 -3.28
N PHE A 68 -0.70 7.57 -2.65
CA PHE A 68 -1.36 6.26 -2.82
C PHE A 68 -1.85 6.05 -4.25
N GLU A 69 -2.50 7.06 -4.85
CA GLU A 69 -3.00 6.96 -6.22
C GLU A 69 -1.83 6.78 -7.21
N ALA A 70 -0.76 7.57 -7.08
CA ALA A 70 0.41 7.47 -7.95
C ALA A 70 1.15 6.13 -7.79
N ALA A 71 1.27 5.59 -6.57
CA ALA A 71 1.86 4.29 -6.34
C ALA A 71 1.05 3.18 -7.06
N MET A 72 -0.28 3.18 -6.91
CA MET A 72 -1.14 2.19 -7.56
C MET A 72 -1.04 2.24 -9.08
N LEU A 73 -1.03 3.46 -9.66
CA LEU A 73 -0.90 3.65 -11.10
C LEU A 73 0.48 3.19 -11.62
N ARG A 74 1.56 3.47 -10.89
CA ARG A 74 2.92 3.02 -11.25
C ARG A 74 3.08 1.51 -11.24
N LEU A 75 2.35 0.82 -10.36
CA LEU A 75 2.32 -0.64 -10.28
C LEU A 75 1.37 -1.29 -11.30
N GLY A 76 0.79 -0.52 -12.23
CA GLY A 76 -0.10 -1.01 -13.29
C GLY A 76 -1.55 -1.21 -12.85
N GLY A 77 -1.89 -0.73 -11.66
CA GLY A 77 -3.23 -0.77 -11.10
C GLY A 77 -4.13 0.37 -11.57
N ARG A 78 -5.37 0.34 -11.10
CA ARG A 78 -6.37 1.41 -11.32
C ARG A 78 -6.84 1.97 -9.98
N VAL A 79 -7.34 3.19 -10.01
CA VAL A 79 -7.82 3.91 -8.81
C VAL A 79 -9.26 4.37 -9.04
N ILE A 80 -10.08 4.28 -7.99
CA ILE A 80 -11.33 5.02 -7.84
C ILE A 80 -11.27 5.84 -6.54
N THR A 81 -11.67 7.10 -6.60
CA THR A 81 -11.58 8.02 -5.47
C THR A 81 -12.98 8.48 -5.12
N VAL A 82 -13.36 8.39 -3.84
CA VAL A 82 -14.57 9.04 -3.36
C VAL A 82 -14.29 10.54 -3.32
N ALA A 83 -14.86 11.27 -4.27
CA ALA A 83 -14.53 12.67 -4.53
C ALA A 83 -14.98 13.63 -3.42
N ASP A 84 -16.03 13.26 -2.69
CA ASP A 84 -16.58 14.06 -1.61
C ASP A 84 -16.99 13.18 -0.43
N ALA A 85 -16.23 13.32 0.66
CA ALA A 85 -16.50 12.68 1.95
C ALA A 85 -17.94 12.91 2.42
N SER A 86 -18.47 14.12 2.19
CA SER A 86 -19.81 14.53 2.63
C SER A 86 -20.95 13.84 1.87
N THR A 87 -20.64 13.15 0.77
CA THR A 87 -21.61 12.35 0.01
C THR A 87 -21.62 10.87 0.42
N SER A 88 -20.75 10.48 1.34
CA SER A 88 -20.69 9.10 1.87
C SER A 88 -21.63 8.94 3.06
N SER A 89 -22.30 7.78 3.19
CA SER A 89 -23.23 7.49 4.29
C SER A 89 -22.58 7.39 5.68
N VAL A 90 -21.26 7.55 5.78
CA VAL A 90 -20.52 7.60 7.05
C VAL A 90 -20.23 9.03 7.54
N ALA A 91 -20.59 10.05 6.76
CA ALA A 91 -20.42 11.47 7.10
C ALA A 91 -21.47 11.97 8.10
#